data_AF-A0A933HHU6-F1
#
_entry.id   AF-A0A933HHU6-F1
#
_cell.length_a   1.000
_cell.length_b   1.000
_cell.length_c   1.000
_cell.angle_alpha   90.00
_cell.angle_beta   90.00
_cell.angle_gamma   90.00
#
_symmetry.space_group_name_H-M   'P 1'
#
loop_
_entity.id
_entity.type
_entity.pdbx_description
1 polymer ?
#
loop_
_entity_poly.entity_id
_entity_poly.type
_entity_poly.pdbx_seq_one_letter_code
_entity_poly.pdbx_strand_id
1 'polypeptide(L)' 'MASLNSSVNEMQEALKRLLQQWEAARQVWADSVSRDFQEHHLEPLDTQTRAAQREMEKVAQVIAQARKSVK' A
#
# COMPACT_ATOMS: atom_id res chain seq x y z
N MET A 1 -11.89 -12.89 -11.89
CA MET A 1 -11.52 -11.66 -12.65
C MET A 1 -11.74 -10.36 -11.87
N ALA A 2 -12.37 -10.40 -10.68
CA ALA A 2 -12.38 -9.30 -9.71
C ALA A 2 -11.08 -9.21 -8.86
N SER A 3 -10.12 -10.12 -9.07
CA SER A 3 -9.07 -10.43 -8.09
C SER A 3 -7.95 -9.38 -8.00
N LEU A 4 -7.54 -8.74 -9.10
CA LEU A 4 -6.43 -7.78 -9.02
C LEU A 4 -6.84 -6.48 -8.34
N ASN A 5 -7.99 -5.93 -8.72
CA ASN A 5 -8.52 -4.70 -8.12
C ASN A 5 -8.91 -4.92 -6.64
N SER A 6 -9.45 -6.10 -6.30
CA SER A 6 -9.73 -6.43 -4.89
C SER A 6 -8.45 -6.54 -4.08
N SER A 7 -7.40 -7.19 -4.61
CA SER A 7 -6.10 -7.29 -3.93
C SER A 7 -5.40 -5.94 -3.77
N VAL A 8 -5.51 -5.04 -4.75
CA VAL A 8 -5.03 -3.65 -4.65
C VAL A 8 -5.73 -2.91 -3.50
N ASN A 9 -7.06 -3.03 -3.40
CA ASN A 9 -7.83 -2.42 -2.31
C ASN A 9 -7.49 -3.03 -0.95
N GLU A 10 -7.34 -4.35 -0.86
CA GLU A 10 -6.94 -5.04 0.37
C GLU A 10 -5.56 -4.57 0.85
N MET A 11 -4.60 -4.39 -0.07
CA MET A 11 -3.27 -3.87 0.23
C MET A 11 -3.33 -2.42 0.75
N GLN A 12 -4.17 -1.58 0.14
CA GLN A 12 -4.38 -0.20 0.59
C GLN A 12 -4.99 -0.14 2.00
N GLU A 13 -5.99 -0.97 2.27
CA GLU A 13 -6.61 -1.07 3.59
C GLU A 13 -5.64 -1.60 4.64
N ALA A 14 -4.81 -2.59 4.29
CA ALA A 14 -3.78 -3.11 5.19
C ALA A 14 -2.74 -2.04 5.55
N LEU A 15 -2.26 -1.27 4.56
CA LEU A 15 -1.32 -0.17 4.79
C LEU A 15 -1.95 0.90 5.68
N LYS A 16 -3.20 1.28 5.42
CA LYS A 16 -3.93 2.26 6.23
C LYS A 16 -4.04 1.81 7.70
N ARG A 17 -4.39 0.54 7.94
CA ARG A 17 -4.46 -0.03 9.29
C ARG A 17 -3.10 -0.01 9.98
N LEU A 18 -2.01 -0.33 9.26
CA LEU A 18 -0.66 -0.26 9.79
C LEU A 18 -0.31 1.16 10.24
N LEU A 19 -0.57 2.16 9.40
CA LEU A 19 -0.30 3.57 9.73
C LEU A 19 -1.14 4.07 10.90
N GLN A 20 -2.41 3.65 11.00
CA GLN A 20 -3.26 3.96 12.15
C GLN A 20 -2.71 3.35 13.45
N GLN A 21 -2.24 2.10 13.39
CA GLN A 21 -1.64 1.44 14.54
C GLN A 21 -0.31 2.09 14.93
N TRP A 22 0.47 2.54 13.96
CA TRP A 22 1.70 3.30 14.19
C TRP A 22 1.41 4.63 14.91
N GLU A 23 0.37 5.35 14.50
CA GLU A 23 -0.03 6.61 15.13
C GLU A 23 -0.43 6.41 16.60
N ALA A 24 -1.10 5.30 16.92
CA ALA A 24 -1.38 4.94 18.31
C ALA A 24 -0.10 4.55 19.08
N ALA A 25 0.80 3.79 18.44
CA ALA A 25 2.05 3.35 19.05
C ALA A 25 2.97 4.52 19.41
N ARG A 26 3.13 5.51 18.51
CA ARG A 26 4.00 6.68 18.75
C ARG A 26 3.53 7.59 19.88
N GLN A 27 2.25 7.53 20.27
CA GLN A 27 1.73 8.29 21.41
C GLN A 27 2.31 7.81 22.74
N VAL A 28 2.61 6.51 22.83
CA VAL A 28 3.20 5.88 24.03
C VAL A 28 4.70 5.60 23.85
N TRP A 29 5.17 5.49 22.61
CA TRP A 29 6.55 5.19 22.26
C TRP A 29 7.19 6.33 21.46
N ALA A 30 7.77 7.30 22.18
CA ALA A 30 8.31 8.56 21.62
C ALA A 30 9.83 8.70 21.76
N ASP A 31 10.57 7.60 21.86
CA ASP A 31 12.02 7.61 22.00
C ASP A 31 12.73 7.83 20.64
N SER A 32 14.07 7.68 20.62
CA SER A 32 14.83 7.74 19.37
C SER A 32 14.61 6.50 18.48
N VAL A 33 14.29 5.35 19.08
CA VAL A 33 14.09 4.10 18.34
C VAL A 33 12.80 4.14 17.54
N SER A 34 11.74 4.77 18.07
CA SER A 34 10.50 4.95 17.33
C SER A 34 10.65 5.87 16.12
N ARG A 35 11.49 6.91 16.24
CA ARG A 35 11.87 7.76 15.09
C ARG A 35 12.66 7.00 14.05
N ASP A 36 13.70 6.27 14.46
CA ASP A 36 14.49 5.43 13.55
C ASP A 36 13.60 4.40 12.84
N PHE A 37 12.64 3.80 13.56
CA PHE A 37 11.71 2.85 12.98
C PHE A 37 10.80 3.49 11.91
N GLN A 38 10.28 4.69 12.18
CA GLN A 38 9.48 5.42 11.20
C GLN A 38 10.27 5.70 9.92
N GLU A 39 11.46 6.27 10.06
CA GLU A 39 12.28 6.74 8.94
C GLU A 39 12.87 5.57 8.13
N HIS A 40 13.34 4.51 8.80
CA HIS A 40 14.06 3.42 8.11
C HIS A 40 13.17 2.26 7.68
N HIS A 41 11.98 2.11 8.26
CA HIS A 41 11.10 0.99 7.94
C HIS A 41 9.74 1.45 7.44
N LEU A 42 9.07 2.36 8.15
CA LEU A 42 7.68 2.70 7.86
C LEU A 42 7.54 3.57 6.61
N GLU A 43 8.36 4.62 6.46
CA GLU A 43 8.35 5.52 5.31
C GLU A 43 8.78 4.84 3.99
N PRO A 44 9.86 4.01 3.97
CA PRO A 44 10.20 3.23 2.79
C PRO A 44 9.10 2.23 2.42
N LEU A 45 8.47 1.60 3.42
CA LEU A 45 7.38 0.65 3.19
C LEU A 45 6.15 1.34 2.60
N ASP A 46 5.73 2.50 3.11
CA ASP A 46 4.62 3.28 2.54
C ASP A 46 4.90 3.65 1.08
N THR A 47 6.10 4.18 0.81
CA THR A 47 6.53 4.58 -0.54
C THR A 47 6.51 3.40 -1.51
N GLN A 48 7.11 2.28 -1.13
CA GLN A 48 7.17 1.07 -1.97
C GLN A 48 5.78 0.46 -2.19
N THR A 49 4.95 0.42 -1.16
CA THR A 49 3.59 -0.13 -1.22
C THR A 49 2.72 0.69 -2.18
N ARG A 50 2.80 2.03 -2.11
CA ARG A 50 2.11 2.92 -3.06
C ARG A 50 2.65 2.82 -4.48
N ALA A 51 3.96 2.62 -4.64
CA ALA A 51 4.55 2.39 -5.95
C ALA A 51 4.01 1.08 -6.57
N ALA A 52 4.00 -0.01 -5.80
CA ALA A 52 3.45 -1.29 -6.23
C ALA A 52 1.95 -1.17 -6.57
N GLN A 53 1.17 -0.44 -5.76
CA GLN A 53 -0.24 -0.17 -6.01
C GLN A 53 -0.46 0.44 -7.40
N ARG A 54 0.27 1.50 -7.73
CA ARG A 54 0.14 2.19 -9.03
C ARG A 54 0.48 1.29 -10.21
N GLU A 55 1.51 0.46 -10.09
CA GLU A 55 1.87 -0.47 -11.17
C GLU A 55 0.81 -1.57 -11.33
N MET A 56 0.25 -2.08 -10.24
CA MET A 56 -0.84 -3.07 -10.30
C MET A 56 -2.11 -2.48 -10.92
N GLU A 57 -2.46 -1.23 -10.60
CA GLU A 57 -3.59 -0.52 -11.22
C GLU A 57 -3.40 -0.36 -12.73
N LYS A 58 -2.19 0.01 -13.19
CA LYS A 58 -1.87 0.08 -14.62
C LYS A 58 -2.03 -1.27 -15.31
N VAL A 59 -1.52 -2.35 -14.70
CA VAL A 59 -1.65 -3.71 -15.23
C VAL A 59 -3.13 -4.10 -15.33
N ALA A 60 -3.93 -3.83 -14.29
CA ALA A 60 -5.36 -4.09 -14.30
C ALA A 60 -6.07 -3.34 -15.44
N GLN A 61 -5.70 -2.08 -15.69
CA GLN A 61 -6.25 -1.26 -16.77
C GLN A 61 -5.89 -1.81 -18.15
N VAL A 62 -4.63 -2.20 -18.38
CA VAL A 62 -4.17 -2.79 -19.65
C VAL A 62 -4.89 -4.11 -19.91
N ILE A 63 -5.04 -4.98 -18.91
CA ILE A 63 -5.79 -6.23 -19.03
C ILE A 63 -7.26 -5.94 -19.39
N ALA A 64 -7.87 -4.93 -18.77
CA ALA A 64 -9.24 -4.54 -19.07
C ALA A 64 -9.41 -4.02 -20.51
N GLN A 65 -8.44 -3.25 -21.02
CA GLN A 65 -8.44 -2.75 -22.39
C GLN A 65 -8.25 -3.89 -23.41
N ALA A 66 -7.25 -4.75 -23.22
CA ALA A 66 -6.99 -5.89 -24.11
C ALA A 66 -8.24 -6.79 -24.25
N ARG A 67 -8.97 -7.02 -23.16
CA ARG A 67 -10.21 -7.79 -23.18
C ARG A 67 -11.36 -7.10 -23.93
N LYS A 68 -11.41 -5.76 -23.94
CA LYS A 68 -12.41 -5.01 -24.72
C LYS A 68 -12.10 -5.04 -26.21
N SER A 69 -10.82 -5.05 -26.59
CA SER A 69 -10.38 -5.10 -28.00
C SER A 69 -10.55 -6.47 -28.67
N VAL A 70 -10.66 -7.55 -27.87
CA VAL A 70 -10.86 -8.93 -28.36
C VAL A 70 -12.36 -9.29 -28.48
N LYS A 71 -13.26 -8.33 -28.20
CA LYS A 71 -14.72 -8.49 -28.30
C LYS A 71 -15.25 -7.72 -29.50
#